data_AF-A0A9W6SRE2-F1
#
_entry.id   AF-A0A9W6SRE2-F1
#
_cell.length_a   1.000
_cell.length_b   1.000
_cell.length_c   1.000
_cell.angle_alpha   90.00
_cell.angle_beta   90.00
_cell.angle_gamma   90.00
#
_symmetry.space_group_name_H-M   'P 1'
#
loop_
_entity.id
_entity.type
_entity.pdbx_description
1 polymer ?
#
loop_
_entity_poly.entity_id
_entity_poly.type
_entity_poly.pdbx_seq_one_letter_code
_entity_poly.pdbx_strand_id
1 'polypeptide(L)'
;MTKHVLLALTSHAKLGDTGRPTGYYVGEAAHPAAMFAKFGYEIDFVSVAGGAPPADGAEADDPVVKAFLDEPALRAKLADTPTADTLDAADYDAILYVGGHGAMWDFPHARPLLRLGGEIHQRGGVVGAVCHGPAALTGLRLPNGTLLAKGREVAGFSNEEEEAVGLTGVVPFLLEDRLTEKGARYTKGEPWTVHAVADDRLVTGQNPQSATRVAELMITALGGH
;
A
#
# COMPACT_ATOMS: atom_id res chain seq x y z
N MET A 1 3.57 23.99 6.09
CA MET A 1 3.84 23.53 4.71
C MET A 1 2.88 22.40 4.44
N THR A 2 2.38 22.30 3.21
CA THR A 2 1.54 21.17 2.77
C THR A 2 2.34 19.88 2.90
N LYS A 3 1.69 18.81 3.36
CA LYS A 3 2.30 17.48 3.44
C LYS A 3 2.09 16.73 2.13
N HIS A 4 3.09 15.97 1.69
CA HIS A 4 3.04 15.19 0.45
C HIS A 4 3.02 13.69 0.75
N VAL A 5 2.04 12.99 0.20
CA VAL A 5 1.87 11.53 0.35
C VAL A 5 1.97 10.85 -1.00
N LEU A 6 2.88 9.88 -1.09
CA LEU A 6 3.09 9.06 -2.28
C LEU A 6 2.32 7.75 -2.18
N LEU A 7 1.41 7.47 -3.12
CA LEU A 7 0.71 6.20 -3.23
C LEU A 7 1.46 5.27 -4.19
N ALA A 8 1.97 4.17 -3.67
CA ALA A 8 2.71 3.16 -4.41
C ALA A 8 1.77 2.06 -4.93
N LEU A 9 1.83 1.82 -6.24
CA LEU A 9 0.90 0.95 -6.98
C LEU A 9 1.65 -0.18 -7.67
N THR A 10 1.05 -1.38 -7.69
CA THR A 10 1.56 -2.50 -8.47
C THR A 10 1.47 -2.21 -9.97
N SER A 11 2.38 -2.80 -10.74
CA SER A 11 2.29 -2.86 -12.21
C SER A 11 1.94 -4.27 -12.69
N HIS A 12 1.64 -5.21 -11.79
CA HIS A 12 1.29 -6.59 -12.11
C HIS A 12 -0.20 -6.73 -12.42
N ALA A 13 -0.54 -7.29 -13.59
CA ALA A 13 -1.90 -7.25 -14.14
C ALA A 13 -2.63 -8.60 -14.18
N LYS A 14 -2.02 -9.70 -13.71
CA LYS A 14 -2.60 -11.06 -13.80
C LYS A 14 -2.47 -11.83 -12.50
N LEU A 15 -3.47 -12.64 -12.16
CA LEU A 15 -3.40 -13.56 -11.02
C LEU A 15 -2.58 -14.80 -11.40
N GLY A 16 -1.25 -14.67 -11.34
CA GLY A 16 -0.32 -15.73 -11.72
C GLY A 16 -0.62 -16.29 -13.11
N ASP A 17 -0.68 -17.61 -13.22
CA ASP A 17 -0.96 -18.32 -14.48
C ASP A 17 -2.45 -18.57 -14.74
N THR A 18 -3.35 -18.01 -13.91
CA THR A 18 -4.81 -18.25 -14.04
C THR A 18 -5.44 -17.55 -15.24
N GLY A 19 -4.74 -16.58 -15.84
CA GLY A 19 -5.26 -15.74 -16.91
C GLY A 19 -6.29 -14.68 -16.47
N ARG A 20 -6.72 -14.69 -15.20
CA ARG A 20 -7.60 -13.65 -14.63
C ARG A 20 -6.82 -12.35 -14.38
N PRO A 21 -7.43 -11.17 -14.59
CA PRO A 21 -6.78 -9.89 -14.31
C PRO A 21 -6.65 -9.63 -12.80
N THR A 22 -5.72 -8.75 -12.44
CA THR A 22 -5.63 -8.08 -11.13
C THR A 22 -4.90 -6.75 -11.30
N GLY A 23 -4.58 -6.08 -10.20
CA GLY A 23 -3.93 -4.78 -10.16
C GLY A 23 -3.87 -4.25 -8.74
N TYR A 24 -3.76 -2.94 -8.60
CA TYR A 24 -3.99 -2.30 -7.31
C TYR A 24 -5.50 -2.23 -7.03
N TYR A 25 -5.91 -2.40 -5.78
CA TYR A 25 -7.32 -2.28 -5.41
C TYR A 25 -7.72 -0.80 -5.37
N VAL A 26 -8.63 -0.36 -6.24
CA VAL A 26 -8.93 1.07 -6.40
C VAL A 26 -9.46 1.69 -5.10
N GLY A 27 -10.32 0.98 -4.36
CA GLY A 27 -10.81 1.43 -3.05
C GLY A 27 -9.69 1.72 -2.04
N GLU A 28 -8.61 0.95 -2.08
CA GLU A 28 -7.47 1.12 -1.19
C GLU A 28 -6.55 2.29 -1.57
N ALA A 29 -6.71 2.85 -2.78
CA ALA A 29 -6.12 4.13 -3.15
C ALA A 29 -7.09 5.28 -2.88
N ALA A 30 -8.36 5.12 -3.27
CA ALA A 30 -9.38 6.14 -3.25
C ALA A 30 -9.76 6.60 -1.83
N HIS A 31 -10.00 5.66 -0.92
CA HIS A 31 -10.38 6.00 0.46
C HIS A 31 -9.25 6.73 1.21
N PRO A 32 -7.98 6.27 1.17
CA PRO A 32 -6.88 7.03 1.73
C PRO A 32 -6.66 8.39 1.07
N ALA A 33 -6.71 8.46 -0.27
CA ALA A 33 -6.59 9.72 -1.00
C ALA A 33 -7.63 10.75 -0.55
N ALA A 34 -8.90 10.34 -0.42
CA ALA A 34 -9.95 11.21 0.06
C ALA A 34 -9.70 11.69 1.51
N MET A 35 -9.15 10.84 2.38
CA MET A 35 -8.78 11.22 3.74
C MET A 35 -7.59 12.18 3.78
N PHE A 36 -6.53 11.93 3.03
CA PHE A 36 -5.38 12.83 2.93
C PHE A 36 -5.79 14.22 2.39
N ALA A 37 -6.63 14.25 1.35
CA ALA A 37 -7.14 15.50 0.79
C ALA A 37 -7.97 16.33 1.80
N LYS A 38 -8.76 15.68 2.67
CA LYS A 38 -9.50 16.36 3.74
C LYS A 38 -8.59 17.10 4.74
N PHE A 39 -7.36 16.61 4.93
CA PHE A 39 -6.35 17.25 5.77
C PHE A 39 -5.41 18.17 4.98
N GLY A 40 -5.74 18.45 3.72
CA GLY A 40 -4.98 19.36 2.85
C GLY A 40 -3.65 18.78 2.39
N TYR A 41 -3.48 17.46 2.38
CA TYR A 41 -2.27 16.81 1.90
C TYR A 41 -2.31 16.64 0.38
N GLU A 42 -1.16 16.81 -0.26
CA GLU A 42 -0.98 16.55 -1.68
C GLU A 42 -0.70 15.06 -1.93
N ILE A 43 -1.27 14.53 -3.01
CA ILE A 43 -1.21 13.11 -3.35
C ILE A 43 -0.52 12.97 -4.69
N ASP A 44 0.53 12.15 -4.71
CA ASP A 44 1.21 11.68 -5.91
C ASP A 44 1.16 10.17 -6.01
N PHE A 45 1.47 9.63 -7.18
CA PHE A 45 1.48 8.20 -7.44
C PHE A 45 2.86 7.77 -7.95
N VAL A 46 3.23 6.53 -7.63
CA VAL A 46 4.37 5.84 -8.22
C VAL A 46 3.93 4.41 -8.52
N SER A 47 4.39 3.82 -9.61
CA SER A 47 4.20 2.39 -9.84
C SER A 47 5.51 1.69 -10.11
N VAL A 48 5.52 0.37 -9.97
CA VAL A 48 6.74 -0.44 -10.08
C VAL A 48 7.41 -0.28 -11.45
N ALA A 49 6.62 -0.23 -12.52
CA ALA A 49 7.08 -0.13 -13.91
C ALA A 49 6.82 1.23 -14.56
N GLY A 50 6.18 2.17 -13.86
CA GLY A 50 5.72 3.44 -14.42
C GLY A 50 4.56 3.28 -15.41
N GLY A 51 4.13 4.38 -16.02
CA GLY A 51 2.97 4.42 -16.92
C GLY A 51 1.65 4.23 -16.16
N ALA A 52 0.62 3.74 -16.85
CA ALA A 52 -0.69 3.48 -16.25
C ALA A 52 -0.71 2.13 -15.49
N PRO A 53 -0.85 2.12 -14.15
CA PRO A 53 -0.90 0.88 -13.40
C PRO A 53 -2.24 0.14 -13.61
N PRO A 54 -2.25 -1.20 -13.65
CA PRO A 54 -3.47 -1.98 -13.77
C PRO A 54 -4.33 -1.80 -12.52
N ALA A 55 -5.63 -1.55 -12.71
CA ALA A 55 -6.60 -1.36 -11.65
C ALA A 55 -7.45 -2.62 -11.44
N ASP A 56 -7.80 -2.90 -10.19
CA ASP A 56 -8.71 -3.97 -9.77
C ASP A 56 -9.72 -3.42 -8.75
N GLY A 57 -10.89 -4.07 -8.62
CA GLY A 57 -11.90 -3.66 -7.64
C GLY A 57 -12.45 -2.24 -7.85
N ALA A 58 -12.61 -1.80 -9.10
CA ALA A 58 -13.25 -0.52 -9.45
C ALA A 58 -14.78 -0.58 -9.25
N GLU A 59 -15.21 -0.65 -7.99
CA GLU A 59 -16.61 -0.70 -7.58
C GLU A 59 -17.34 0.59 -7.95
N ALA A 60 -18.23 0.53 -8.95
CA ALA A 60 -18.87 1.70 -9.52
C ALA A 60 -19.94 2.34 -8.61
N ASP A 61 -20.40 1.61 -7.59
CA ASP A 61 -21.39 2.04 -6.60
C ASP A 61 -20.77 2.70 -5.36
N ASP A 62 -19.46 2.58 -5.14
CA ASP A 62 -18.76 3.34 -4.11
C ASP A 62 -18.53 4.80 -4.57
N PRO A 63 -19.15 5.79 -3.90
CA PRO A 63 -19.03 7.18 -4.30
C PRO A 63 -17.62 7.75 -4.15
N VAL A 64 -16.80 7.21 -3.24
CA VAL A 64 -15.41 7.65 -3.03
C VAL A 64 -14.53 7.15 -4.17
N VAL A 65 -14.69 5.88 -4.56
CA VAL A 65 -14.02 5.31 -5.75
C VAL A 65 -14.41 6.08 -7.00
N LYS A 66 -15.70 6.36 -7.19
CA LYS A 66 -16.17 7.15 -8.34
C LYS A 66 -15.55 8.55 -8.37
N ALA A 67 -15.58 9.28 -7.26
CA ALA A 67 -15.01 10.62 -7.19
C ALA A 67 -13.49 10.61 -7.47
N PHE A 68 -12.77 9.60 -6.96
CA PHE A 68 -11.34 9.42 -7.22
C PHE A 68 -11.05 9.18 -8.71
N LEU A 69 -11.84 8.32 -9.37
CA LEU A 69 -11.68 8.00 -10.79
C LEU A 69 -12.17 9.11 -11.73
N ASP A 70 -13.03 10.01 -11.26
CA ASP A 70 -13.55 11.14 -12.04
C ASP A 70 -12.73 12.43 -11.84
N GLU A 71 -11.93 12.53 -10.79
CA GLU A 71 -11.08 13.71 -10.50
C GLU A 71 -9.98 13.88 -11.57
N PRO A 72 -10.05 14.93 -12.41
CA PRO A 72 -9.14 15.08 -13.55
C PRO A 72 -7.66 15.13 -13.17
N ALA A 73 -7.32 15.76 -12.03
CA ALA A 73 -5.94 15.85 -11.58
C ALA A 73 -5.37 14.48 -11.20
N LEU A 74 -6.14 13.65 -10.49
CA LEU A 74 -5.71 12.31 -10.09
C LEU A 74 -5.63 11.37 -11.29
N ARG A 75 -6.61 11.44 -12.21
CA ARG A 75 -6.57 10.68 -13.46
C ARG A 75 -5.35 10.98 -14.30
N ALA A 76 -4.96 12.26 -14.41
CA ALA A 76 -3.78 12.66 -15.16
C ALA A 76 -2.51 12.06 -14.55
N LYS A 77 -2.36 12.08 -13.22
CA LYS A 77 -1.23 11.47 -12.52
C LYS A 77 -1.22 9.94 -12.64
N LEU A 78 -2.38 9.28 -12.63
CA LEU A 78 -2.51 7.83 -12.79
C LEU A 78 -2.26 7.35 -14.23
N ALA A 79 -2.53 8.18 -15.23
CA ALA A 79 -2.35 7.81 -16.63
C ALA A 79 -0.87 7.62 -17.02
N ASP A 80 0.05 8.26 -16.29
CA ASP A 80 1.48 8.18 -16.54
C ASP A 80 2.26 8.34 -15.22
N THR A 81 2.26 7.28 -14.41
CA THR A 81 2.99 7.29 -13.13
C THR A 81 4.51 7.21 -13.37
N PRO A 82 5.32 7.90 -12.57
CA PRO A 82 6.77 7.72 -12.57
C PRO A 82 7.17 6.35 -12.00
N THR A 83 8.41 5.96 -12.27
CA THR A 83 9.10 4.90 -11.53
C THR A 83 9.81 5.47 -10.30
N ALA A 84 10.01 4.66 -9.26
CA ALA A 84 10.57 5.14 -7.99
C ALA A 84 12.02 5.66 -8.09
N ASP A 85 12.78 5.31 -9.13
CA ASP A 85 14.14 5.81 -9.38
C ASP A 85 14.19 7.24 -9.94
N THR A 86 13.06 7.80 -10.38
CA THR A 86 12.98 9.20 -10.83
C THR A 86 12.49 10.17 -9.76
N LEU A 87 12.28 9.68 -8.53
CA LEU A 87 11.72 10.46 -7.41
C LEU A 87 12.76 10.71 -6.32
N ASP A 88 12.65 11.83 -5.62
CA ASP A 88 13.44 12.14 -4.43
C ASP A 88 12.62 11.85 -3.17
N ALA A 89 13.17 11.05 -2.26
CA ALA A 89 12.56 10.78 -0.95
C ALA A 89 12.35 12.06 -0.11
N ALA A 90 13.09 13.14 -0.39
CA ALA A 90 12.96 14.40 0.31
C ALA A 90 11.67 15.17 0.01
N ASP A 91 11.01 14.86 -1.11
CA ASP A 91 9.76 15.51 -1.54
C ASP A 91 8.52 14.93 -0.86
N TYR A 92 8.66 13.81 -0.14
CA TYR A 92 7.54 13.08 0.44
C TYR A 92 7.64 12.95 1.96
N ASP A 93 6.54 13.28 2.62
CA ASP A 93 6.38 13.07 4.06
C ASP A 93 5.89 11.66 4.39
N ALA A 94 5.24 10.98 3.44
CA ALA A 94 4.78 9.62 3.62
C ALA A 94 4.69 8.84 2.31
N ILE A 95 4.72 7.51 2.42
CA ILE A 95 4.41 6.57 1.34
C ILE A 95 3.34 5.59 1.82
N LEU A 96 2.35 5.31 0.99
CA LEU A 96 1.34 4.27 1.20
C LEU A 96 1.47 3.20 0.12
N TYR A 97 1.82 1.98 0.52
CA TYR A 97 1.76 0.80 -0.35
C TYR A 97 0.31 0.32 -0.44
N VAL A 98 -0.34 0.63 -1.57
CA VAL A 98 -1.71 0.19 -1.86
C VAL A 98 -1.69 -1.30 -2.15
N GLY A 99 -2.70 -2.04 -1.66
CA GLY A 99 -2.84 -3.46 -1.92
C GLY A 99 -3.56 -3.75 -3.23
N GLY A 100 -4.37 -4.80 -3.24
CA GLY A 100 -4.73 -5.55 -4.44
C GLY A 100 -3.71 -6.66 -4.73
N HIS A 101 -4.20 -7.80 -5.21
CA HIS A 101 -3.40 -9.02 -5.33
C HIS A 101 -2.15 -8.85 -6.18
N GLY A 102 -2.15 -7.96 -7.19
CA GLY A 102 -0.98 -7.70 -8.04
C GLY A 102 0.30 -7.38 -7.23
N ALA A 103 0.16 -6.70 -6.09
CA ALA A 103 1.27 -6.36 -5.19
C ALA A 103 2.10 -7.58 -4.76
N MET A 104 1.50 -8.77 -4.68
CA MET A 104 2.18 -9.99 -4.24
C MET A 104 3.30 -10.43 -5.19
N TRP A 105 3.25 -10.04 -6.46
CA TRP A 105 4.22 -10.45 -7.48
C TRP A 105 5.39 -9.49 -7.63
N ASP A 106 5.17 -8.18 -7.48
CA ASP A 106 6.19 -7.18 -7.83
C ASP A 106 6.71 -6.37 -6.63
N PHE A 107 5.90 -6.06 -5.62
CA PHE A 107 6.35 -5.29 -4.46
C PHE A 107 7.53 -5.93 -3.70
N PRO A 108 7.55 -7.24 -3.40
CA PRO A 108 8.66 -7.86 -2.67
C PRO A 108 10.03 -7.72 -3.34
N HIS A 109 10.06 -7.40 -4.64
CA HIS A 109 11.26 -7.38 -5.48
C HIS A 109 11.51 -6.03 -6.16
N ALA A 110 10.61 -5.04 -5.98
CA ALA A 110 10.71 -3.70 -6.54
C ALA A 110 11.79 -2.84 -5.84
N ARG A 111 13.07 -3.19 -6.05
CA ARG A 111 14.21 -2.57 -5.34
C ARG A 111 14.20 -1.03 -5.31
N PRO A 112 13.92 -0.30 -6.42
CA PRO A 112 13.85 1.16 -6.36
C PRO A 112 12.74 1.65 -5.42
N LEU A 113 11.55 1.05 -5.49
CA LEU A 113 10.40 1.42 -4.68
C LEU A 113 10.60 1.08 -3.19
N LEU A 114 11.22 -0.05 -2.88
CA LEU A 114 11.56 -0.45 -1.52
C LEU A 114 12.63 0.47 -0.90
N ARG A 115 13.62 0.90 -1.72
CA ARG A 115 14.63 1.87 -1.28
C ARG A 115 13.99 3.22 -0.96
N LEU A 116 13.14 3.73 -1.85
CA LEU A 116 12.42 4.99 -1.66
C LEU A 116 11.64 5.01 -0.35
N GLY A 117 10.88 3.95 -0.05
CA GLY A 117 10.15 3.85 1.22
C GLY A 117 11.05 3.79 2.45
N GLY A 118 12.20 3.11 2.36
CA GLY A 118 13.21 3.09 3.42
C GLY A 118 13.84 4.46 3.70
N GLU A 119 14.11 5.24 2.65
CA GLU A 119 14.64 6.60 2.72
C GLU A 119 13.63 7.59 3.30
N ILE A 120 12.36 7.54 2.85
CA ILE A 120 11.26 8.33 3.43
C ILE A 120 11.15 8.05 4.94
N HIS A 121 11.14 6.78 5.33
CA HIS A 121 11.10 6.42 6.75
C HIS A 121 12.36 6.87 7.51
N GLN A 122 13.55 6.81 6.93
CA GLN A 122 14.76 7.27 7.63
C GLN A 122 14.72 8.78 7.90
N ARG A 123 14.10 9.55 7.00
CA ARG A 123 13.98 11.02 7.11
C ARG A 123 12.90 11.50 8.07
N GLY A 124 12.21 10.59 8.76
CA GLY A 124 11.13 10.93 9.67
C GLY A 124 9.73 10.81 9.07
N GLY A 125 9.59 10.37 7.81
CA GLY A 125 8.31 10.17 7.15
C GLY A 125 7.58 8.89 7.54
N VAL A 126 6.30 8.76 7.16
CA VAL A 126 5.47 7.61 7.53
C VAL A 126 5.40 6.58 6.41
N VAL A 127 5.47 5.29 6.75
CA VAL A 127 5.23 4.18 5.83
C VAL A 127 3.91 3.52 6.17
N GLY A 128 2.96 3.61 5.24
CA GLY A 128 1.67 2.94 5.27
C GLY A 128 1.63 1.72 4.35
N ALA A 129 0.86 0.70 4.68
CA ALA A 129 0.51 -0.37 3.75
C ALA A 129 -0.85 -1.00 4.10
N VAL A 130 -1.64 -1.43 3.12
CA VAL A 130 -2.96 -2.06 3.38
C VAL A 130 -3.18 -3.30 2.52
N CYS A 131 -3.91 -4.28 3.05
CA CYS A 131 -4.29 -5.50 2.33
C CYS A 131 -3.07 -6.31 1.87
N HIS A 132 -2.80 -6.41 0.57
CA HIS A 132 -1.59 -7.02 0.02
C HIS A 132 -0.39 -6.06 -0.10
N GLY A 133 -0.59 -4.75 0.09
CA GLY A 133 0.47 -3.74 0.11
C GLY A 133 1.63 -4.06 1.06
N PRO A 134 1.39 -4.66 2.26
CA PRO A 134 2.45 -5.15 3.16
C PRO A 134 3.40 -6.18 2.53
N ALA A 135 3.11 -6.74 1.35
CA ALA A 135 4.08 -7.52 0.58
C ALA A 135 5.40 -6.77 0.35
N ALA A 136 5.35 -5.43 0.25
CA ALA A 136 6.54 -4.58 0.18
C ALA A 136 7.45 -4.73 1.42
N LEU A 137 6.85 -4.85 2.62
CA LEU A 137 7.58 -4.92 3.89
C LEU A 137 8.42 -6.21 4.04
N THR A 138 8.16 -7.21 3.20
CA THR A 138 8.95 -8.45 3.14
C THR A 138 10.36 -8.22 2.57
N GLY A 139 10.53 -7.13 1.80
CA GLY A 139 11.80 -6.70 1.19
C GLY A 139 12.26 -5.30 1.59
N LEU A 140 11.40 -4.46 2.18
CA LEU A 140 11.71 -3.07 2.55
C LEU A 140 12.72 -3.03 3.71
N ARG A 141 13.89 -2.43 3.45
CA ARG A 141 14.98 -2.31 4.42
C ARG A 141 15.27 -0.84 4.72
N LEU A 142 15.65 -0.60 5.97
CA LEU A 142 16.30 0.62 6.38
C LEU A 142 17.75 0.64 5.86
N PRO A 143 18.42 1.80 5.81
CA PRO A 143 19.80 1.90 5.29
C PRO A 143 20.85 1.13 6.08
N ASN A 144 20.57 0.77 7.33
CA ASN A 144 21.40 -0.16 8.12
C ASN A 144 21.23 -1.64 7.69
N GLY A 145 20.41 -1.92 6.68
CA GLY A 145 20.12 -3.25 6.16
C GLY A 145 19.03 -4.03 6.90
N THR A 146 18.49 -3.53 8.02
CA THR A 146 17.41 -4.22 8.74
C THR A 146 16.08 -4.06 8.03
N LEU A 147 15.28 -5.13 7.97
CA LEU A 147 13.91 -5.04 7.47
C LEU A 147 13.09 -4.10 8.36
N LEU A 148 12.33 -3.20 7.76
CA LEU A 148 11.52 -2.22 8.50
C LEU A 148 10.50 -2.91 9.42
N ALA A 149 9.88 -4.00 8.97
CA ALA A 149 8.87 -4.74 9.74
C ALA A 149 9.47 -5.68 10.81
N LYS A 150 10.79 -5.91 10.85
CA LYS A 150 11.38 -6.88 11.78
C LYS A 150 11.18 -6.41 13.22
N GLY A 151 10.52 -7.24 14.03
CA GLY A 151 10.20 -6.95 15.42
C GLY A 151 9.21 -5.81 15.60
N ARG A 152 8.41 -5.48 14.57
CA ARG A 152 7.36 -4.46 14.63
C ARG A 152 6.00 -5.12 14.48
N GLU A 153 4.97 -4.51 15.06
CA GLU A 153 3.60 -4.94 14.86
C GLU A 153 3.12 -4.57 13.46
N VAL A 154 2.56 -5.53 12.73
CA VAL A 154 2.03 -5.32 11.38
C VAL A 154 0.71 -6.07 11.18
N ALA A 155 -0.09 -5.58 10.27
CA ALA A 155 -1.27 -6.24 9.71
C ALA A 155 -1.11 -6.34 8.18
N GLY A 156 -1.97 -7.14 7.56
CA GLY A 156 -2.06 -7.36 6.12
C GLY A 156 -3.09 -8.44 5.85
N PHE A 157 -3.40 -8.71 4.58
CA PHE A 157 -4.44 -9.67 4.22
C PHE A 157 -4.15 -11.04 4.87
N SER A 158 -5.13 -11.55 5.61
CA SER A 158 -4.94 -12.75 6.42
C SER A 158 -5.00 -14.01 5.56
N ASN A 159 -4.41 -15.09 6.06
CA ASN A 159 -4.52 -16.40 5.41
C ASN A 159 -5.98 -16.87 5.31
N GLU A 160 -6.81 -16.51 6.30
CA GLU A 160 -8.24 -16.84 6.31
C GLU A 160 -9.01 -16.10 5.22
N GLU A 161 -8.70 -14.82 5.01
CA GLU A 161 -9.29 -14.05 3.91
C GLU A 161 -8.80 -14.56 2.55
N GLU A 162 -7.51 -14.94 2.42
CA GLU A 162 -6.94 -15.51 1.19
C GLU A 162 -7.58 -16.87 0.83
N GLU A 163 -7.84 -17.71 1.83
CA GLU A 163 -8.55 -18.98 1.66
C GLU A 163 -10.01 -18.73 1.27
N ALA A 164 -10.67 -17.78 1.91
CA ALA A 164 -12.06 -17.42 1.61
C ALA A 164 -12.25 -16.94 0.17
N VAL A 165 -11.27 -16.27 -0.43
CA VAL A 165 -11.28 -15.87 -1.85
C VAL A 165 -10.73 -16.93 -2.80
N GLY A 166 -10.26 -18.08 -2.28
CA GLY A 166 -9.81 -19.23 -3.06
C GLY A 166 -8.51 -18.99 -3.83
N LEU A 167 -7.60 -18.19 -3.29
CA LEU A 167 -6.36 -17.77 -3.95
C LEU A 167 -5.08 -18.24 -3.26
N THR A 168 -5.18 -19.02 -2.17
CA THR A 168 -4.03 -19.58 -1.44
C THR A 168 -3.06 -20.38 -2.31
N GLY A 169 -3.58 -21.12 -3.30
CA GLY A 169 -2.77 -21.85 -4.30
C GLY A 169 -2.34 -21.03 -5.54
N VAL A 170 -2.72 -19.75 -5.60
CA VAL A 170 -2.45 -18.84 -6.74
C VAL A 170 -1.39 -17.80 -6.38
N VAL A 171 -1.47 -17.22 -5.18
CA VAL A 171 -0.49 -16.24 -4.71
C VAL A 171 0.89 -16.88 -4.57
N PRO A 172 2.00 -16.15 -4.83
CA PRO A 172 3.35 -16.70 -4.77
C PRO A 172 3.81 -17.10 -3.35
N PHE A 173 3.13 -16.58 -2.34
CA PHE A 173 3.28 -16.91 -0.93
C PHE A 173 2.07 -16.37 -0.16
N LEU A 174 1.83 -16.91 1.03
CA LEU A 174 0.85 -16.35 1.96
C LEU A 174 1.45 -15.16 2.71
N LEU A 175 0.75 -14.02 2.70
CA LEU A 175 1.30 -12.75 3.20
C LEU A 175 1.54 -12.77 4.72
N GLU A 176 0.56 -13.24 5.50
CA GLU A 176 0.67 -13.41 6.95
C GLU A 176 1.88 -14.27 7.33
N ASP A 177 2.04 -15.43 6.66
CA ASP A 177 3.17 -16.33 6.88
C ASP A 177 4.51 -15.67 6.54
N ARG A 178 4.58 -15.00 5.39
CA ARG A 178 5.82 -14.37 4.92
C ARG A 178 6.23 -13.20 5.83
N LEU A 179 5.30 -12.39 6.31
CA LEU A 179 5.60 -11.31 7.27
C LEU A 179 6.14 -11.88 8.58
N THR A 180 5.53 -12.95 9.08
CA THR A 180 5.98 -13.66 10.29
C THR A 180 7.36 -14.29 10.09
N GLU A 181 7.61 -14.95 8.96
CA GLU A 181 8.92 -15.52 8.58
C GLU A 181 10.02 -14.45 8.54
N LYS A 182 9.69 -13.23 8.10
CA LYS A 182 10.60 -12.08 8.08
C LYS A 182 10.78 -11.41 9.45
N GLY A 183 10.13 -11.94 10.49
CA GLY A 183 10.28 -11.54 11.88
C GLY A 183 9.38 -10.40 12.30
N ALA A 184 8.32 -10.08 11.55
CA ALA A 184 7.30 -9.15 12.00
C ALA A 184 6.38 -9.80 13.05
N ARG A 185 5.79 -9.01 13.94
CA ARG A 185 4.71 -9.44 14.84
C ARG A 185 3.38 -9.22 14.12
N TYR A 186 2.98 -10.20 13.31
CA TYR A 186 1.72 -10.12 12.57
C TYR A 186 0.53 -10.16 13.53
N THR A 187 -0.48 -9.33 13.27
CA THR A 187 -1.75 -9.27 13.98
C THR A 187 -2.91 -9.19 12.98
N LYS A 188 -4.05 -9.75 13.35
CA LYS A 188 -5.29 -9.70 12.56
C LYS A 188 -6.51 -9.58 13.47
N GLY A 189 -7.56 -8.98 12.93
CA GLY A 189 -8.93 -9.08 13.41
C GLY A 189 -9.71 -10.13 12.62
N GLU A 190 -11.01 -10.18 12.85
CA GLU A 190 -11.92 -11.04 12.09
C GLU A 190 -11.87 -10.67 10.59
N PRO A 191 -11.95 -11.66 9.67
CA PRO A 191 -11.99 -11.41 8.23
C PRO A 191 -13.00 -10.33 7.84
N TRP A 192 -12.59 -9.45 6.92
CA TRP A 192 -13.42 -8.36 6.36
C TRP A 192 -13.84 -7.29 7.38
N THR A 193 -13.23 -7.26 8.56
CA THR A 193 -13.42 -6.19 9.55
C THR A 193 -12.25 -5.22 9.55
N VAL A 194 -12.49 -4.01 10.07
CA VAL A 194 -11.44 -3.00 10.20
C VAL A 194 -10.40 -3.46 11.22
N HIS A 195 -9.18 -3.71 10.76
CA HIS A 195 -8.02 -3.95 11.61
C HIS A 195 -6.81 -3.21 11.03
N ALA A 196 -6.35 -2.19 11.74
CA ALA A 196 -5.18 -1.42 11.36
C ALA A 196 -4.36 -1.09 12.61
N VAL A 197 -3.04 -1.23 12.48
CA VAL A 197 -2.07 -1.06 13.57
C VAL A 197 -1.06 0.01 13.19
N ALA A 198 -0.64 0.79 14.19
CA ALA A 198 0.44 1.75 14.07
C ALA A 198 1.52 1.42 15.10
N ASP A 199 2.69 1.04 14.61
CA ASP A 199 3.90 0.87 15.41
C ASP A 199 4.83 2.03 15.06
N ASP A 200 4.75 3.14 15.82
CA ASP A 200 5.39 4.43 15.51
C ASP A 200 5.02 4.93 14.09
N ARG A 201 5.98 5.08 13.17
CA ARG A 201 5.76 5.58 11.81
C ARG A 201 5.56 4.47 10.77
N LEU A 202 5.30 3.24 11.22
CA LEU A 202 4.88 2.12 10.39
C LEU A 202 3.40 1.83 10.66
N VAL A 203 2.55 2.08 9.67
CA VAL A 203 1.10 1.90 9.75
C VAL A 203 0.68 0.81 8.78
N THR A 204 -0.08 -0.18 9.23
CA THR A 204 -0.53 -1.27 8.35
C THR A 204 -1.98 -1.64 8.59
N GLY A 205 -2.68 -2.08 7.54
CA GLY A 205 -4.09 -2.48 7.59
C GLY A 205 -4.35 -3.82 6.93
N GLN A 206 -5.32 -4.57 7.45
CA GLN A 206 -5.57 -5.95 7.05
C GLN A 206 -6.20 -6.11 5.66
N ASN A 207 -7.18 -5.28 5.30
CA ASN A 207 -8.07 -5.53 4.16
C ASN A 207 -8.64 -4.20 3.61
N PRO A 208 -9.44 -4.20 2.52
CA PRO A 208 -10.02 -2.97 1.97
C PRO A 208 -10.79 -2.13 3.00
N GLN A 209 -11.51 -2.78 3.93
CA GLN A 209 -12.27 -2.11 4.98
C GLN A 209 -11.37 -1.29 5.92
N SER A 210 -10.09 -1.65 6.01
CA SER A 210 -9.10 -0.99 6.84
C SER A 210 -8.44 0.23 6.18
N ALA A 211 -8.66 0.47 4.89
CA ALA A 211 -7.94 1.51 4.13
C ALA A 211 -8.12 2.93 4.72
N THR A 212 -9.35 3.33 5.03
CA THR A 212 -9.63 4.62 5.68
C THR A 212 -8.91 4.73 7.02
N ARG A 213 -8.92 3.66 7.83
CA ARG A 213 -8.28 3.66 9.14
C ARG A 213 -6.75 3.76 9.06
N VAL A 214 -6.14 3.14 8.04
CA VAL A 214 -4.71 3.31 7.75
C VAL A 214 -4.39 4.78 7.47
N ALA A 215 -5.18 5.45 6.64
CA ALA A 215 -4.97 6.87 6.35
C ALA A 215 -5.07 7.76 7.60
N GLU A 216 -6.07 7.54 8.46
CA GLU A 216 -6.22 8.25 9.74
C GLU A 216 -5.01 8.09 10.65
N LEU A 217 -4.50 6.85 10.78
CA LEU A 217 -3.33 6.55 11.59
C LEU A 217 -2.06 7.18 10.99
N MET A 218 -1.93 7.20 9.67
CA MET A 218 -0.82 7.90 9.00
C MET A 218 -0.88 9.41 9.23
N ILE A 219 -2.05 10.03 9.12
CA ILE A 219 -2.25 11.46 9.42
C ILE A 219 -1.86 11.77 10.87
N THR A 220 -2.27 10.91 11.81
CA THR A 220 -1.90 11.05 13.22
C THR A 220 -0.38 10.96 13.41
N ALA A 221 0.28 9.99 12.77
CA ALA A 221 1.73 9.82 12.82
C ALA A 221 2.50 10.98 12.15
N LEU A 222 1.87 11.70 11.21
CA LEU A 222 2.39 12.92 10.60
C LEU A 222 2.17 14.19 11.45
N GLY A 223 1.52 14.06 12.62
CA GLY A 223 1.20 15.17 13.52
C GLY A 223 -0.06 15.95 13.13
N GLY A 224 -0.92 15.36 12.29
CA GLY A 224 -2.27 15.88 12.03
C GLY A 224 -3.20 15.66 13.22
N HIS A 225 -4.01 16.66 13.55
CA HIS A 225 -5.07 16.64 14.56
C HIS A 225 -6.37 17.16 13.97
#